data_AF-A1TWX1-F1
#
_entry.id   AF-A1TWX1-F1
#
_cell.length_a   1.000
_cell.length_b   1.000
_cell.length_c   1.000
_cell.angle_alpha   90.00
_cell.angle_beta   90.00
_cell.angle_gamma   90.00
#
_symmetry.space_group_name_H-M   'P 1'
#
loop_
_entity.id
_entity.type
_entity.pdbx_description
1 polymer ?
#
loop_
_entity_poly.entity_id
_entity_poly.type
_entity_poly.pdbx_seq_one_letter_code
_entity_poly.pdbx_strand_id
1 'polypeptide(L)'
;MKRMIALIAAFTISTSVFAGNMSNEKDMKSVHGKTINNSSLEDILKNQDMQRLHREMTRYSMSESGFEARKKMMSKEGRAYHEALEEKRKNTAG
;
A
#
# COMPACT_ATOMS: atom_id res chain seq x y z
N MET A 1 46.07 -3.40 -39.81
CA MET A 1 44.66 -3.83 -39.76
C MET A 1 44.15 -3.68 -38.34
N LYS A 2 43.18 -2.80 -38.07
CA LYS A 2 42.46 -2.75 -36.78
C LYS A 2 40.97 -2.73 -37.10
N ARG A 3 40.30 -3.85 -36.84
CA ARG A 3 38.86 -4.01 -37.06
C ARG A 3 38.14 -3.51 -35.81
N MET A 4 37.37 -2.44 -35.94
CA MET A 4 36.48 -1.98 -34.88
C MET A 4 35.22 -2.86 -34.92
N ILE A 5 35.02 -3.67 -33.89
CA ILE A 5 33.79 -4.44 -33.70
C ILE A 5 32.89 -3.58 -32.81
N ALA A 6 31.87 -2.96 -33.41
CA ALA A 6 30.81 -2.28 -32.67
C ALA A 6 29.86 -3.35 -32.10
N LEU A 7 29.84 -3.50 -30.78
CA LEU A 7 28.92 -4.39 -30.06
C LEU A 7 27.65 -3.60 -29.76
N ILE A 8 26.59 -3.86 -30.53
CA ILE A 8 25.26 -3.27 -30.31
C ILE A 8 24.56 -4.12 -29.24
N ALA A 9 24.43 -3.59 -28.03
CA ALA A 9 23.63 -4.20 -26.98
C ALA A 9 22.15 -3.89 -27.21
N ALA A 10 21.36 -4.91 -27.58
CA ALA A 10 19.91 -4.81 -27.62
C ALA A 10 19.35 -5.13 -26.23
N PHE A 11 18.92 -4.10 -25.49
CA PHE A 11 18.14 -4.28 -24.27
C PHE A 11 16.65 -4.42 -24.64
N THR A 12 16.13 -5.64 -24.61
CA THR A 12 14.69 -5.88 -24.62
C THR A 12 14.14 -5.57 -23.22
N ILE A 13 13.55 -4.38 -23.05
CA ILE A 13 12.73 -4.09 -21.88
C ILE A 13 11.38 -4.77 -22.11
N SER A 14 11.20 -5.97 -21.56
CA SER A 14 9.89 -6.64 -21.53
C SER A 14 8.95 -5.85 -20.61
N THR A 15 8.07 -5.06 -21.20
CA THR A 15 6.89 -4.50 -20.52
C THR A 15 5.81 -5.58 -20.44
N SER A 16 5.85 -6.40 -19.40
CA SER A 16 4.69 -7.24 -19.06
C SER A 16 3.63 -6.36 -18.37
N VAL A 17 2.64 -5.91 -19.15
CA VAL A 17 1.43 -5.33 -18.60
C VAL A 17 0.59 -6.48 -18.05
N PHE A 18 0.63 -6.67 -16.73
CA PHE A 18 -0.32 -7.52 -16.02
C PHE A 18 -1.70 -6.83 -16.04
N ALA A 19 -2.43 -6.98 -17.14
CA ALA A 19 -3.84 -6.66 -17.22
C ALA A 19 -4.62 -7.78 -16.53
N GLY A 20 -4.62 -7.72 -15.19
CA GLY A 20 -5.53 -8.52 -14.38
C GLY A 20 -6.96 -8.19 -14.79
N ASN A 21 -7.67 -9.20 -15.26
CA ASN A 21 -9.07 -9.23 -15.63
C ASN A 21 -9.95 -8.55 -14.56
N MET A 22 -10.17 -7.24 -14.65
CA MET A 22 -11.23 -6.57 -13.90
C MET A 22 -12.51 -6.81 -14.69
N SER A 23 -13.20 -7.87 -14.27
CA SER A 23 -14.52 -8.22 -14.76
C SER A 23 -15.42 -7.01 -14.73
N ASN A 24 -16.02 -6.77 -15.89
CA ASN A 24 -17.07 -5.84 -16.21
C ASN A 24 -18.28 -6.05 -15.29
N GLU A 25 -18.28 -5.47 -14.09
CA GLU A 25 -19.48 -5.37 -13.27
C GLU A 25 -20.18 -4.06 -13.65
N LYS A 26 -21.03 -4.19 -14.68
CA LYS A 26 -22.05 -3.22 -15.06
C LYS A 26 -23.09 -3.16 -13.95
N ASP A 27 -22.79 -2.47 -12.87
CA ASP A 27 -23.80 -2.02 -11.91
C ASP A 27 -23.29 -0.80 -11.13
N MET A 28 -22.82 0.21 -11.87
CA MET A 28 -22.71 1.57 -11.32
C MET A 28 -24.13 2.18 -11.29
N LYS A 29 -25.01 1.58 -10.49
CA LYS A 29 -26.31 2.12 -10.14
C LYS A 29 -26.09 3.41 -9.36
N SER A 30 -26.22 4.52 -10.09
CA SER A 30 -26.72 5.80 -9.61
C SER A 30 -26.56 6.05 -8.11
N VAL A 31 -25.44 6.63 -7.70
CA VAL A 31 -25.39 7.43 -6.47
C VAL A 31 -26.12 8.75 -6.77
N HIS A 32 -27.42 8.65 -7.04
CA HIS A 32 -28.32 9.76 -7.28
C HIS A 32 -29.11 9.98 -5.99
N GLY A 33 -28.76 11.02 -5.24
CA GLY A 33 -29.66 11.59 -4.24
C GLY A 33 -29.40 11.27 -2.77
N LYS A 34 -28.17 10.94 -2.34
CA LYS A 34 -27.83 11.17 -0.93
C LYS A 34 -27.42 12.63 -0.80
N THR A 35 -28.38 13.49 -0.50
CA THR A 35 -28.12 14.85 -0.01
C THR A 35 -27.25 14.70 1.24
N ILE A 36 -25.94 14.79 1.07
CA ILE A 36 -25.01 14.85 2.18
C ILE A 36 -25.24 16.24 2.77
N ASN A 37 -25.98 16.30 3.88
CA ASN A 37 -26.21 17.55 4.60
C ASN A 37 -24.84 18.19 4.85
N ASN A 38 -24.60 19.38 4.28
CA ASN A 38 -23.30 20.05 4.30
C ASN A 38 -22.72 20.21 5.72
N SER A 39 -23.59 20.31 6.73
CA SER A 39 -23.22 20.31 8.15
C SER A 39 -22.45 19.07 8.59
N SER A 40 -22.83 17.89 8.11
CA SER A 40 -22.15 16.63 8.45
C SER A 40 -20.76 16.51 7.80
N LEU A 41 -20.57 17.07 6.61
CA LEU A 41 -19.25 17.12 5.96
C LEU A 41 -18.32 18.08 6.67
N GLU A 42 -18.81 19.24 7.10
CA GLU A 42 -18.00 20.18 7.87
C GLU A 42 -17.59 19.61 9.24
N ASP A 43 -18.46 18.85 9.90
CA ASP A 43 -18.12 18.18 11.15
C ASP A 43 -17.12 17.03 10.94
N ILE A 44 -17.22 16.28 9.84
CA ILE A 44 -16.23 15.27 9.43
C ILE A 44 -14.89 15.93 9.11
N LEU A 45 -14.90 17.05 8.39
CA LEU A 45 -13.68 17.82 8.07
C LEU A 45 -13.05 18.43 9.33
N LYS A 46 -13.83 18.75 10.36
CA LYS A 46 -13.33 19.24 11.66
C LYS A 46 -12.90 18.13 12.62
N ASN A 47 -13.10 16.86 12.28
CA ASN A 47 -12.70 15.74 13.12
C ASN A 47 -11.17 15.65 13.18
N GLN A 48 -10.59 16.16 14.27
CA GLN A 48 -9.14 16.20 14.51
C GLN A 48 -8.50 14.82 14.49
N ASP A 49 -9.21 13.78 14.92
CA ASP A 49 -8.69 12.42 14.92
C ASP A 49 -8.54 11.88 13.49
N MET A 50 -9.51 12.15 12.61
CA MET A 50 -9.42 11.78 11.20
C MET A 50 -8.32 12.54 10.46
N GLN A 51 -8.16 13.84 10.76
CA GLN A 51 -7.05 14.62 10.22
C GLN A 51 -5.69 14.09 10.69
N ARG A 52 -5.57 13.77 11.98
CA ARG A 52 -4.36 13.20 12.56
C ARG A 52 -4.02 11.86 11.92
N LEU A 53 -5.01 10.96 11.80
CA LEU A 53 -4.84 9.66 11.17
C LEU A 53 -4.41 9.80 9.70
N HIS A 54 -5.07 10.66 8.93
CA HIS A 54 -4.69 10.90 7.52
C HIS A 54 -3.29 11.49 7.39
N ARG A 55 -2.91 12.41 8.28
CA ARG A 55 -1.56 12.96 8.32
C ARG A 55 -0.51 11.89 8.62
N GLU A 56 -0.80 10.96 9.52
CA GLU A 56 0.10 9.84 9.81
C GLU A 56 0.21 8.86 8.64
N MET A 57 -0.92 8.49 8.01
CA MET A 57 -0.93 7.66 6.79
C MET A 57 -0.12 8.32 5.67
N THR A 58 -0.29 9.63 5.47
CA THR A 58 0.47 10.39 4.46
C THR A 58 1.95 10.47 4.81
N ARG A 59 2.31 10.71 6.08
CA ARG A 59 3.71 10.79 6.53
C ARG A 59 4.48 9.50 6.30
N TYR A 60 3.81 8.35 6.47
CA TYR A 60 4.42 7.04 6.26
C TYR A 60 4.14 6.47 4.86
N SER A 61 3.44 7.23 3.99
CA SER A 61 2.98 6.78 2.68
C SER A 61 2.29 5.42 2.71
N MET A 62 1.41 5.22 3.71
CA MET A 62 0.71 3.96 3.94
C MET A 62 -0.75 4.04 3.52
N SER A 63 -1.25 2.96 2.90
CA SER A 63 -2.69 2.73 2.79
C SER A 63 -3.28 2.48 4.18
N GLU A 64 -4.59 2.63 4.30
CA GLU A 64 -5.33 2.32 5.53
C GLU A 64 -5.04 0.89 6.01
N SER A 65 -5.13 -0.10 5.11
CA SER A 65 -4.80 -1.50 5.40
C SER A 65 -3.34 -1.71 5.87
N GLY A 66 -2.39 -0.97 5.26
CA GLY A 66 -0.98 -1.01 5.68
C GLY A 66 -0.77 -0.41 7.06
N PHE A 67 -1.51 0.65 7.38
CA PHE A 67 -1.47 1.31 8.68
C PHE A 67 -2.10 0.44 9.79
N GLU A 68 -3.20 -0.26 9.49
CA GLU A 68 -3.79 -1.25 10.40
C GLU A 68 -2.83 -2.41 10.67
N ALA A 69 -2.21 -2.96 9.62
CA ALA A 69 -1.21 -4.01 9.76
C ALA A 69 -0.05 -3.53 10.64
N ARG A 70 0.46 -2.30 10.42
CA ARG A 70 1.48 -1.68 11.27
C ARG A 70 1.04 -1.60 12.72
N LYS A 71 -0.17 -1.12 12.99
CA LYS A 71 -0.73 -1.01 14.35
C LYS A 71 -0.78 -2.39 15.03
N LYS A 72 -1.16 -3.44 14.30
CA LYS A 72 -1.15 -4.82 14.78
C LYS A 72 0.26 -5.32 15.09
N MET A 73 1.26 -5.04 14.24
CA MET A 73 2.65 -5.44 14.49
C MET A 73 3.29 -4.70 15.68
N MET A 74 2.83 -3.49 15.99
CA MET A 74 3.29 -2.73 17.16
C MET A 74 2.68 -3.20 18.48
N SER A 75 1.61 -4.02 18.43
CA SER A 75 0.98 -4.62 19.61
C SER A 75 1.90 -5.61 20.32
N LYS A 76 1.54 -6.02 21.54
CA LYS A 76 2.31 -7.00 22.32
C LYS A 76 2.47 -8.33 21.56
N GLU A 77 1.41 -8.79 20.92
CA GLU A 77 1.41 -10.03 20.13
C GLU A 77 2.29 -9.90 18.87
N GLY A 78 2.17 -8.77 18.17
CA GLY A 78 2.99 -8.49 16.99
C GLY A 78 4.48 -8.42 17.31
N ARG A 79 4.83 -7.82 18.46
CA ARG A 79 6.20 -7.78 18.97
C ARG A 79 6.72 -9.16 19.33
N ALA A 80 5.94 -9.95 20.09
CA ALA A 80 6.32 -11.32 20.44
C ALA A 80 6.53 -12.21 19.20
N TYR A 81 5.70 -12.03 18.16
CA TYR A 81 5.90 -12.71 16.88
C TYR A 81 7.24 -12.34 16.22
N HIS A 82 7.60 -11.06 16.20
CA HIS A 82 8.89 -10.62 15.67
C HIS A 82 10.07 -11.14 16.50
N GLU A 83 9.96 -11.13 17.83
CA GLU A 83 10.98 -11.69 18.73
C GLU A 83 11.20 -13.17 18.45
N ALA A 84 10.14 -13.97 18.35
CA ALA A 84 10.22 -15.39 18.04
C ALA A 84 10.85 -15.68 16.66
N LEU A 85 10.58 -14.83 15.66
CA LEU A 85 11.21 -14.95 14.33
C LEU A 85 12.72 -14.69 14.40
N GLU A 86 13.15 -13.68 15.15
CA GLU A 86 14.57 -13.36 15.34
C GLU A 86 15.31 -14.47 16.10
N GLU A 87 14.70 -15.04 17.14
CA GLU A 87 15.25 -16.20 17.85
C GLU A 87 15.39 -17.42 16.93
N LYS A 88 14.36 -17.73 16.14
CA LYS A 88 14.42 -18.84 15.17
C LYS A 88 15.54 -18.64 14.15
N ARG A 89 15.74 -17.42 13.65
CA ARG A 89 16.84 -17.10 12.72
C ARG A 89 18.20 -17.32 13.35
N LYS A 90 18.41 -16.86 14.59
CA LYS A 90 19.66 -17.09 15.34
C LYS A 90 19.95 -18.58 15.51
N ASN A 91 18.93 -19.36 15.85
CA ASN A 91 19.07 -20.82 16.06
C ASN A 91 19.28 -21.60 14.75
N THR A 92 18.90 -21.05 13.59
CA THR A 92 19.07 -21.71 12.28
C THR A 92 20.40 -21.36 11.61
N ALA A 93 21.02 -20.26 12.01
CA ALA A 93 22.30 -19.80 11.47
C ALA A 93 23.53 -20.30 12.25
N GLY A 94 23.31 -21.10 13.30
CA GLY A 94 24.35 -21.71 14.16
C GLY A 94 24.61 -23.18 13.84
#